data_AF-A0A971SR89-F1
#
_entry.id   AF-A0A971SR89-F1
#
_cell.length_a   1.000
_cell.length_b   1.000
_cell.length_c   1.000
_cell.angle_alpha   90.00
_cell.angle_beta   90.00
_cell.angle_gamma   90.00
#
_symmetry.space_group_name_H-M   'P 1'
#
loop_
_entity.id
_entity.type
_entity.pdbx_description
1 polymer ?
#
loop_
_entity_poly.entity_id
_entity_poly.type
_entity_poly.pdbx_seq_one_letter_code
_entity_poly.pdbx_strand_id
1 'polypeptide(L)'
;MALSNAMRPVGIIMILAVLVYAIIRVFTWVIVRRGKPRQLVVRATVFIAVYFVFSFSLSAAVKMSGLNDYGLTNNVPEWKFIVGLNEKSEGVYNAEDEQAVFGQSTDRLPGNKELFKERVHISLPHFLKLIYRKSLTMWGSYEPTYWAFTENVYSETRLPGGPAALYNTIERVNKFAGGYYFWANLLAAAGALAVLKKKRIREPYTLLVLIALAYFGAHFFIEVQTRYRSLMTAITFPLIAPGVDVLLWRCSGLRYLRISHREKCSKKMISG
;
A
#
# COMPACT_ATOMS: atom_id res chain seq x y z
N MET A 1 12.90 -8.52 2.20
CA MET A 1 12.32 -7.52 3.12
C MET A 1 13.37 -6.63 3.76
N ALA A 2 14.41 -7.16 4.41
CA ALA A 2 15.45 -6.33 5.01
C ALA A 2 16.17 -5.41 3.99
N LEU A 3 16.53 -5.94 2.82
CA LEU A 3 17.10 -5.13 1.72
C LEU A 3 16.13 -4.05 1.22
N SER A 4 14.85 -4.41 1.04
CA SER A 4 13.81 -3.42 0.71
C SER A 4 13.67 -2.38 1.80
N ASN A 5 13.75 -2.76 3.09
CA ASN A 5 13.66 -1.85 4.24
C ASN A 5 14.82 -0.86 4.30
N ALA A 6 16.01 -1.29 3.88
CA ALA A 6 17.19 -0.45 3.76
C ALA A 6 17.09 0.56 2.61
N MET A 7 16.44 0.20 1.51
CA MET A 7 16.16 1.13 0.42
C MET A 7 14.97 2.05 0.74
N ARG A 8 13.92 1.52 1.38
CA ARG A 8 12.72 2.23 1.84
C ARG A 8 12.11 1.49 3.03
N PRO A 9 11.86 2.12 4.19
CA PRO A 9 11.43 1.44 5.41
C PRO A 9 9.96 0.99 5.38
N VAL A 10 9.67 0.03 4.51
CA VAL A 10 8.35 -0.55 4.23
C VAL A 10 8.25 -1.97 4.79
N GLY A 11 9.40 -2.60 5.09
CA GLY A 11 9.47 -3.96 5.62
C GLY A 11 8.78 -4.13 6.97
N ILE A 12 8.70 -3.06 7.77
CA ILE A 12 7.99 -3.05 9.05
C ILE A 12 6.49 -3.34 8.90
N ILE A 13 5.88 -2.96 7.77
CA ILE A 13 4.44 -3.19 7.52
C ILE A 13 4.18 -4.68 7.25
N MET A 14 5.12 -5.38 6.63
CA MET A 14 5.05 -6.83 6.44
C MET A 14 5.13 -7.57 7.78
N ILE A 15 5.97 -7.10 8.71
CA ILE A 15 6.06 -7.65 10.06
C ILE A 15 4.76 -7.44 10.81
N LEU A 16 4.21 -6.23 10.76
CA LEU A 16 2.92 -5.92 11.39
C LEU A 16 1.82 -6.85 10.88
N ALA A 17 1.74 -7.09 9.57
CA ALA A 17 0.74 -7.99 9.00
C ALA A 17 0.93 -9.46 9.44
N VAL A 18 2.18 -9.94 9.53
CA VAL A 18 2.49 -11.28 10.05
C VAL A 18 2.13 -11.40 11.53
N LEU A 19 2.36 -10.36 12.33
CA LEU A 19 1.99 -10.30 13.74
C LEU A 19 0.46 -10.32 13.91
N VAL A 20 -0.27 -9.47 13.19
CA VAL A 20 -1.74 -9.44 13.22
C VAL A 20 -2.30 -10.79 12.78
N TYR A 21 -1.77 -11.39 11.71
CA TYR A 21 -2.16 -12.72 11.28
C TYR A 21 -1.89 -13.78 12.36
N ALA A 22 -0.71 -13.77 12.98
CA ALA A 22 -0.36 -14.69 14.06
C ALA A 22 -1.32 -14.54 15.26
N ILE A 23 -1.65 -13.30 15.64
CA ILE A 23 -2.61 -12.98 16.70
C ILE A 23 -4.00 -13.53 16.37
N ILE A 24 -4.56 -13.21 15.19
CA ILE A 24 -5.87 -13.70 14.74
C ILE A 24 -5.92 -15.24 14.80
N ARG A 25 -4.84 -15.90 14.36
CA ARG A 25 -4.75 -17.37 14.36
C ARG A 25 -4.66 -17.96 15.75
N VAL A 26 -3.86 -17.37 16.64
CA VAL A 26 -3.79 -17.79 18.04
C VAL A 26 -5.16 -17.64 18.70
N PHE A 27 -5.84 -16.50 18.52
CA PHE A 27 -7.19 -16.30 19.06
C PHE A 27 -8.21 -17.30 18.49
N THR A 28 -8.21 -17.51 17.18
CA THR A 28 -9.10 -18.49 16.54
C THR A 28 -8.83 -19.91 17.05
N TRP A 29 -7.58 -20.27 17.31
CA TRP A 29 -7.20 -21.58 17.85
C TRP A 29 -7.55 -21.76 19.32
N VAL A 30 -7.40 -20.72 20.14
CA VAL A 30 -7.89 -20.70 21.53
C VAL A 30 -9.39 -20.97 21.57
N ILE A 31 -10.15 -20.37 20.65
CA ILE A 31 -11.60 -20.54 20.53
C ILE A 31 -11.97 -21.94 19.99
N VAL A 32 -11.25 -22.46 18.99
CA VAL A 32 -11.61 -23.71 18.28
C VAL A 32 -10.92 -24.96 18.86
N ARG A 33 -10.01 -24.81 19.82
CA ARG A 33 -9.23 -25.88 20.49
C ARG A 33 -8.59 -26.92 19.55
N ARG A 34 -8.24 -26.53 18.33
CA ARG A 34 -7.56 -27.39 17.35
C ARG A 34 -6.43 -26.60 16.68
N GLY A 35 -5.18 -26.95 16.98
CA GLY A 35 -4.00 -26.33 16.36
C GLY A 35 -2.68 -26.63 17.06
N LYS A 36 -1.56 -26.26 16.43
CA LYS A 36 -0.19 -26.35 16.98
C LYS A 36 0.38 -24.93 17.21
N PRO A 37 -0.10 -24.18 18.24
CA PRO A 37 0.25 -22.76 18.45
C PRO A 37 1.75 -22.51 18.50
N ARG A 38 2.50 -23.43 19.14
CA ARG A 38 3.95 -23.38 19.26
C ARG A 38 4.65 -23.27 17.89
N GLN A 39 4.21 -24.00 16.87
CA GLN A 39 4.86 -23.95 15.55
C GLN A 39 4.64 -22.63 14.84
N LEU A 40 3.46 -22.02 14.98
CA LEU A 40 3.17 -20.71 14.40
C LEU A 40 3.99 -19.61 15.07
N VAL A 41 4.05 -19.63 16.41
CA VAL A 41 4.87 -18.69 17.19
C VAL A 41 6.34 -18.83 16.80
N VAL A 42 6.88 -20.05 16.76
CA VAL A 42 8.28 -20.28 16.34
C VAL A 42 8.52 -19.75 14.92
N ARG A 43 7.62 -20.01 13.96
CA ARG A 43 7.76 -19.49 12.59
C ARG A 43 7.73 -17.96 12.54
N ALA A 44 6.82 -17.33 13.26
CA ALA A 44 6.74 -15.87 13.36
C ALA A 44 7.98 -15.28 14.04
N THR A 45 8.45 -15.88 15.13
CA THR A 45 9.66 -15.46 15.84
C THR A 45 10.90 -15.61 14.96
N VAL A 46 11.08 -16.74 14.28
CA VAL A 46 12.20 -16.96 13.34
C VAL A 46 12.15 -15.93 12.21
N PHE A 47 10.97 -15.68 11.65
CA PHE A 47 10.79 -14.68 10.59
C PHE A 47 11.19 -13.27 11.06
N ILE A 48 10.76 -12.86 12.25
CA ILE A 48 11.10 -11.57 12.85
C ILE A 48 12.60 -11.50 13.17
N ALA A 49 13.17 -12.55 13.74
CA ALA A 49 14.58 -12.63 14.07
C ALA A 49 15.45 -12.50 12.82
N VAL A 50 15.14 -13.25 11.75
CA VAL A 50 15.84 -13.15 10.47
C VAL A 50 15.76 -11.71 9.92
N TYR A 51 14.59 -11.08 9.96
CA TYR A 51 14.46 -9.68 9.52
C TYR A 51 15.41 -8.74 10.28
N PHE A 52 15.44 -8.82 11.61
CA PHE A 52 16.27 -7.94 12.43
C PHE A 52 17.76 -8.24 12.26
N VAL A 53 18.16 -9.51 12.21
CA VAL A 53 19.55 -9.91 11.94
C VAL A 53 20.03 -9.28 10.65
N PHE A 54 19.30 -9.46 9.54
CA PHE A 54 19.70 -8.85 8.27
C PHE A 54 19.67 -7.31 8.29
N SER A 55 18.71 -6.70 8.99
CA SER A 55 18.62 -5.23 9.08
C SER A 55 19.79 -4.65 9.87
N PHE A 56 20.18 -5.28 10.98
CA PHE A 56 21.34 -4.87 11.77
C PHE A 56 22.65 -5.13 11.04
N SER A 57 22.81 -6.27 10.37
CA SER A 57 24.00 -6.56 9.57
C SER A 57 24.20 -5.53 8.45
N LEU A 58 23.13 -5.13 7.77
CA LEU A 58 23.22 -4.12 6.72
C LEU A 58 23.49 -2.72 7.27
N SER A 59 22.89 -2.37 8.42
CA SER A 59 23.20 -1.12 9.13
C SER A 59 24.67 -1.07 9.58
N ALA A 60 25.21 -2.18 10.08
CA ALA A 60 26.61 -2.30 10.44
C ALA A 60 27.53 -2.18 9.21
N ALA A 61 27.17 -2.81 8.09
CA ALA A 61 27.94 -2.70 6.84
C ALA A 61 28.04 -1.24 6.35
N VAL A 62 26.94 -0.47 6.43
CA VAL A 62 26.93 0.97 6.06
C VAL A 62 27.81 1.81 6.99
N LYS A 63 27.83 1.49 8.30
CA LYS A 63 28.73 2.16 9.26
C LYS A 63 30.19 1.85 8.95
N MET A 64 30.50 0.57 8.73
CA MET A 64 31.86 0.11 8.43
C MET A 64 32.39 0.65 7.11
N SER A 65 31.53 0.90 6.11
CA SER A 65 31.94 1.48 4.85
C SER A 65 32.16 3.00 4.90
N GLY A 66 31.93 3.65 6.06
CA GLY A 66 32.04 5.10 6.20
C GLY A 66 31.00 5.90 5.42
N LEU A 67 29.92 5.25 4.95
CA LEU A 67 28.87 5.94 4.18
C LEU A 67 27.94 6.73 5.09
N ASN A 68 27.68 6.24 6.30
CA ASN A 68 26.89 6.94 7.32
C ASN A 68 27.23 6.40 8.73
N ASP A 69 27.68 7.28 9.61
CA ASP A 69 28.03 6.96 11.01
C ASP A 69 26.83 6.42 11.80
N TYR A 70 25.62 6.86 11.43
CA TYR A 70 24.37 6.39 12.04
C TYR A 70 23.83 5.10 11.40
N GLY A 71 24.48 4.57 10.35
CA GLY A 71 24.04 3.38 9.62
C GLY A 71 22.70 3.58 8.91
N LEU A 72 21.79 2.62 9.05
CA LEU A 72 20.42 2.71 8.51
C LEU A 72 19.40 3.27 9.52
N THR A 73 19.88 3.95 10.57
CA THR A 73 19.00 4.49 11.61
C THR A 73 18.22 5.69 11.08
N ASN A 74 16.93 5.78 11.40
CA ASN A 74 16.16 6.98 11.16
C ASN A 74 16.38 7.94 12.33
N ASN A 75 17.08 9.04 12.08
CA ASN A 75 17.41 10.04 13.10
C ASN A 75 16.22 10.93 13.48
N VAL A 76 15.14 10.94 12.68
CA VAL A 76 13.91 11.71 12.93
C VAL A 76 12.68 10.83 12.63
N PRO A 77 12.40 9.81 13.47
CA PRO A 77 11.27 8.90 13.27
C PRO A 77 9.90 9.59 13.28
N GLU A 78 9.77 10.68 14.03
CA GLU A 78 8.56 11.48 14.18
C GLU A 78 8.17 12.26 12.91
N TRP A 79 9.12 12.53 12.01
CA TRP A 79 8.90 13.33 10.79
C TRP A 79 7.64 12.92 10.03
N LYS A 80 7.52 11.63 9.75
CA LYS A 80 6.40 11.10 8.96
C LYS A 80 5.07 11.29 9.66
N PHE A 81 5.04 11.28 10.99
CA PHE A 81 3.81 11.54 11.73
C PHE A 81 3.51 13.02 11.83
N ILE A 82 4.52 13.87 12.01
CA ILE A 82 4.37 15.33 12.03
C ILE A 82 3.71 15.80 10.73
N VAL A 83 4.27 15.40 9.59
CA VAL A 83 3.70 15.73 8.28
C VAL A 83 2.37 15.01 8.07
N GLY A 84 2.30 13.72 8.41
CA GLY A 84 1.12 12.89 8.20
C GLY A 84 -0.14 13.34 8.94
N LEU A 85 0.02 13.95 10.11
CA LEU A 85 -1.07 14.45 10.96
C LEU A 85 -1.30 15.95 10.80
N ASN A 86 -0.62 16.62 9.86
CA ASN A 86 -0.84 18.02 9.57
C ASN A 86 -2.11 18.20 8.72
N GLU A 87 -3.12 18.85 9.30
CA GLU A 87 -4.39 19.15 8.63
C GLU A 87 -4.24 20.18 7.49
N LYS A 88 -3.33 21.14 7.64
CA LYS A 88 -3.16 22.23 6.66
C LYS A 88 -2.59 21.73 5.34
N SER A 89 -1.65 20.78 5.42
CA SER A 89 -1.03 20.15 4.25
C SER A 89 -1.74 18.87 3.79
N GLU A 90 -2.86 18.51 4.42
CA GLU A 90 -3.61 17.28 4.17
C GLU A 90 -2.74 16.02 4.23
N GLY A 91 -1.73 16.01 5.10
CA GLY A 91 -0.81 14.87 5.27
C GLY A 91 0.29 14.75 4.20
N VAL A 92 0.43 15.74 3.32
CA VAL A 92 1.45 15.79 2.27
C VAL A 92 2.64 16.61 2.73
N TYR A 93 3.80 16.30 2.17
CA TYR A 93 5.00 17.13 2.30
C TYR A 93 4.70 18.63 2.08
N ASN A 94 5.28 19.47 2.93
CA ASN A 94 5.26 20.92 2.81
C ASN A 94 6.56 21.50 3.40
N ALA A 95 6.97 22.65 2.86
CA ALA A 95 8.21 23.31 3.24
C ALA A 95 8.18 23.87 4.68
N GLU A 96 6.99 24.19 5.21
CA GLU A 96 6.83 24.74 6.56
C GLU A 96 7.22 23.70 7.62
N ASP A 97 6.70 22.47 7.52
CA ASP A 97 7.08 21.37 8.40
C ASP A 97 8.56 20.99 8.19
N GLU A 98 9.07 21.00 6.95
CA GLU A 98 10.49 20.74 6.67
C GLU A 98 11.38 21.75 7.38
N GLN A 99 11.09 23.05 7.24
CA GLN A 99 11.82 24.11 7.90
C GLN A 99 11.70 24.03 9.42
N ALA A 100 10.52 23.69 9.95
CA ALA A 100 10.31 23.53 11.38
C ALA A 100 11.14 22.37 11.97
N VAL A 101 11.27 21.26 11.24
CA VAL A 101 11.95 20.04 11.72
C VAL A 101 13.45 20.04 11.42
N PHE A 102 13.88 20.58 10.27
CA PHE A 102 15.26 20.52 9.79
C PHE A 102 15.97 21.88 9.73
N GLY A 103 15.24 23.00 9.82
CA GLY A 103 15.80 24.35 9.69
C GLY A 103 16.50 24.88 10.94
N GLN A 104 16.35 24.25 12.12
CA GLN A 104 17.02 24.67 13.35
C GLN A 104 18.33 23.90 13.58
N SER A 105 19.44 24.63 13.77
CA SER A 105 20.79 24.06 13.77
C SER A 105 21.28 23.52 15.11
N THR A 106 20.68 23.85 16.26
CA THR A 106 21.34 23.63 17.56
C THR A 106 20.56 22.84 18.64
N ASP A 107 19.25 22.62 18.53
CA ASP A 107 18.53 21.73 19.48
C ASP A 107 17.22 21.19 18.87
N ARG A 108 17.35 20.19 18.00
CA ARG A 108 16.27 19.66 17.14
C ARG A 108 15.20 18.85 17.90
N LEU A 109 15.61 18.12 18.93
CA LEU A 109 14.79 17.08 19.56
C LEU A 109 13.64 17.59 20.44
N PRO A 110 13.78 18.69 21.20
CA PRO A 110 12.67 19.23 21.99
C PRO A 110 11.55 19.79 21.11
N GLY A 111 11.89 20.64 20.14
CA GLY A 111 10.92 21.26 19.22
C GLY A 111 10.14 20.25 18.37
N ASN A 112 10.82 19.21 17.87
CA ASN A 112 10.16 18.14 17.14
C ASN A 112 9.15 17.36 17.99
N LYS A 113 9.48 17.11 19.27
CA LYS A 113 8.58 16.40 20.19
C LYS A 113 7.35 17.24 20.54
N GLU A 114 7.50 18.54 20.69
CA GLU A 114 6.39 19.45 20.94
C GLU A 114 5.46 19.55 19.73
N LEU A 115 6.02 19.76 18.54
CA LEU A 115 5.27 19.76 17.29
C LEU A 115 4.57 18.41 17.07
N PHE A 116 5.24 17.29 17.32
CA PHE A 116 4.63 15.97 17.25
C PHE A 116 3.45 15.82 18.23
N LYS A 117 3.60 16.26 19.48
CA LYS A 117 2.50 16.24 20.47
C LYS A 117 1.31 17.06 19.97
N GLU A 118 1.55 18.27 19.46
CA GLU A 118 0.51 19.12 18.89
C GLU A 118 -0.27 18.37 17.80
N ARG A 119 0.43 17.75 16.84
CA ARG A 119 -0.18 17.02 15.73
C ARG A 119 -0.96 15.78 16.17
N VAL A 120 -0.53 15.10 17.23
CA VAL A 120 -1.23 13.91 17.77
C VAL A 120 -2.51 14.28 18.51
N HIS A 121 -2.62 15.49 19.05
CA HIS A 121 -3.82 15.98 19.76
C HIS A 121 -4.96 16.45 18.82
N ILE A 122 -4.94 16.03 17.55
CA ILE A 122 -6.02 16.26 16.59
C ILE A 122 -7.36 15.69 17.09
N SER A 123 -8.43 16.47 16.94
CA SER A 123 -9.78 16.01 17.32
C SER A 123 -10.29 14.90 16.39
N LEU A 124 -11.16 14.01 16.88
CA LEU A 124 -11.68 12.89 16.08
C LEU A 124 -12.36 13.33 14.75
N PRO A 125 -13.23 14.37 14.71
CA PRO A 125 -13.83 14.83 13.46
C PRO A 125 -12.78 15.32 12.45
N HIS A 126 -11.78 16.05 12.94
CA HIS A 126 -10.67 16.56 12.12
C HIS A 126 -9.80 15.42 11.59
N PHE A 127 -9.51 14.42 12.43
CA PHE A 127 -8.76 13.25 12.05
C PHE A 127 -9.49 12.43 10.96
N LEU A 128 -10.81 12.25 11.07
CA LEU A 128 -11.60 11.57 10.04
C LEU A 128 -11.63 12.35 8.73
N LYS A 129 -11.75 13.69 8.80
CA LYS A 129 -11.65 14.57 7.63
C LYS A 129 -10.27 14.45 6.97
N LEU A 130 -9.21 14.42 7.77
CA LEU A 130 -7.84 14.24 7.30
C LEU A 130 -7.66 12.87 6.64
N ILE A 131 -8.16 11.78 7.23
CA ILE A 131 -8.15 10.44 6.61
C ILE A 131 -8.82 10.46 5.24
N TYR A 132 -9.97 11.12 5.11
CA TYR A 132 -10.67 11.23 3.85
C TYR A 132 -9.84 11.97 2.79
N ARG A 133 -9.28 13.14 3.13
CA ARG A 133 -8.42 13.93 2.23
C ARG A 133 -7.16 13.17 1.83
N LYS A 134 -6.48 12.56 2.80
CA LYS A 134 -5.34 11.69 2.57
C LYS A 134 -5.69 10.53 1.66
N SER A 135 -6.88 9.94 1.81
CA SER A 135 -7.31 8.84 0.95
C SER A 135 -7.53 9.29 -0.50
N LEU A 136 -8.10 10.48 -0.72
CA LEU A 136 -8.22 11.05 -2.06
C LEU A 136 -6.85 11.34 -2.67
N THR A 137 -5.93 11.94 -1.93
CA THR A 137 -4.58 12.25 -2.42
C THR A 137 -3.75 11.00 -2.63
N MET A 138 -3.84 10.02 -1.74
CA MET A 138 -3.01 8.82 -1.76
C MET A 138 -3.56 7.75 -2.69
N TRP A 139 -4.86 7.70 -2.98
CA TRP A 139 -5.47 6.60 -3.76
C TRP A 139 -6.33 7.07 -4.94
N GLY A 140 -6.78 8.33 -4.94
CA GLY A 140 -7.66 8.89 -5.97
C GLY A 140 -7.02 9.87 -6.95
N SER A 141 -5.90 10.51 -6.58
CA SER A 141 -5.22 11.49 -7.46
C SER A 141 -4.36 10.81 -8.52
N TYR A 142 -3.93 11.53 -9.56
CA TYR A 142 -2.92 11.03 -10.51
C TYR A 142 -1.50 11.15 -9.94
N GLU A 143 -0.56 10.39 -10.51
CA GLU A 143 0.84 10.53 -10.13
C GLU A 143 1.34 11.92 -10.58
N PRO A 144 1.83 12.76 -9.64
CA PRO A 144 2.45 14.01 -9.99
C PRO A 144 3.71 13.73 -10.80
N THR A 145 3.85 14.41 -11.93
CA THR A 145 4.98 14.21 -12.86
C THR A 145 5.97 15.37 -12.86
N TYR A 146 5.71 16.42 -12.08
CA TYR A 146 6.55 17.61 -11.97
C TYR A 146 7.99 17.29 -11.52
N TRP A 147 8.20 16.20 -10.76
CA TRP A 147 9.52 15.80 -10.28
C TRP A 147 10.36 15.08 -11.34
N ALA A 148 9.71 14.45 -12.34
CA ALA A 148 10.38 13.66 -13.37
C ALA A 148 10.65 14.47 -14.64
N PHE A 149 9.80 15.46 -14.94
CA PHE A 149 9.92 16.32 -16.11
C PHE A 149 10.17 17.76 -15.66
N THR A 150 11.41 18.02 -15.25
CA THR A 150 11.89 19.37 -14.93
C THR A 150 12.23 20.13 -16.21
N GLU A 151 12.35 21.46 -16.13
CA GLU A 151 12.74 22.31 -17.27
C GLU A 151 14.04 21.85 -17.95
N ASN A 152 14.99 21.34 -17.16
CA ASN A 152 16.25 20.78 -17.67
C ASN A 152 16.03 19.51 -18.50
N VAL A 153 15.13 18.62 -18.06
CA VAL A 153 14.79 17.41 -18.83
C VAL A 153 14.10 17.79 -20.14
N TYR A 154 13.25 18.83 -20.13
CA TYR A 154 12.61 19.32 -21.35
C TYR A 154 13.61 19.91 -22.35
N SER A 155 14.60 20.66 -21.89
CA SER A 155 15.60 21.28 -22.78
C SER A 155 16.53 20.25 -23.42
N GLU A 156 16.84 19.16 -22.71
CA GLU A 156 17.73 18.09 -23.19
C GLU A 156 17.04 17.10 -24.15
N THR A 157 15.75 16.79 -23.94
CA THR A 157 15.08 15.69 -24.64
C THR A 157 14.62 16.01 -26.07
N ARG A 158 14.62 17.28 -26.51
CA ARG A 158 14.26 17.73 -27.88
C ARG A 158 13.03 17.01 -28.47
N LEU A 159 11.99 16.80 -27.66
CA LEU A 159 10.85 15.96 -28.03
C LEU A 159 10.03 16.59 -29.18
N PRO A 160 9.56 15.78 -30.15
CA PRO A 160 8.65 16.25 -31.20
C PRO A 160 7.36 16.79 -30.58
N GLY A 161 6.99 18.03 -30.89
CA GLY A 161 5.80 18.70 -30.33
C GLY A 161 6.00 19.39 -28.98
N GLY A 162 7.24 19.44 -28.47
CA GLY A 162 7.62 20.22 -27.29
C GLY A 162 6.97 19.78 -25.97
N PRO A 163 7.07 20.60 -24.91
CA PRO A 163 6.59 20.28 -23.57
C PRO A 163 5.08 19.95 -23.51
N ALA A 164 4.27 20.59 -24.35
CA ALA A 164 2.83 20.39 -24.39
C ALA A 164 2.42 18.98 -24.88
N ALA A 165 3.11 18.44 -25.89
CA ALA A 165 2.84 17.09 -26.38
C ALA A 165 3.18 16.03 -25.34
N LEU A 166 4.28 16.22 -24.62
CA LEU A 166 4.68 15.35 -23.51
C LEU A 166 3.68 15.40 -22.35
N TYR A 167 3.28 16.60 -21.92
CA TYR A 167 2.26 16.77 -20.87
C TYR A 167 0.96 16.04 -21.22
N ASN A 168 0.45 16.23 -22.44
CA ASN A 168 -0.75 15.53 -22.92
C ASN A 168 -0.58 14.00 -22.93
N THR A 169 0.61 13.52 -23.28
CA THR A 169 0.92 12.09 -23.31
C THR A 169 0.93 11.50 -21.91
N ILE A 170 1.61 12.18 -20.97
CA ILE A 170 1.65 11.82 -19.56
C ILE A 170 0.25 11.81 -18.97
N GLU A 171 -0.56 12.82 -19.25
CA GLU A 171 -1.93 12.91 -18.74
C GLU A 171 -2.78 11.73 -19.23
N ARG A 172 -2.66 11.34 -20.51
CA ARG A 172 -3.34 10.15 -21.06
C ARG A 172 -2.88 8.87 -20.38
N VAL A 173 -1.57 8.70 -20.16
CA VAL A 173 -1.02 7.55 -19.45
C VAL A 173 -1.52 7.50 -18.01
N ASN A 174 -1.56 8.64 -17.32
CA ASN A 174 -2.09 8.76 -15.96
C ASN A 174 -3.59 8.41 -15.88
N LYS A 175 -4.40 8.87 -16.83
CA LYS A 175 -5.83 8.50 -16.93
C LYS A 175 -6.01 7.00 -17.16
N PHE A 176 -5.23 6.43 -18.09
CA PHE A 176 -5.26 4.99 -18.36
C PHE A 176 -4.85 4.17 -17.14
N ALA A 177 -3.74 4.53 -16.49
CA ALA A 177 -3.27 3.89 -15.27
C ALA A 177 -4.30 4.01 -14.13
N GLY A 178 -4.91 5.18 -13.96
CA GLY A 178 -5.98 5.40 -12.99
C GLY A 178 -7.19 4.50 -13.24
N GLY A 179 -7.63 4.36 -14.49
CA GLY A 179 -8.69 3.42 -14.88
C GLY A 179 -8.33 1.96 -14.60
N TYR A 180 -7.09 1.57 -14.90
CA TYR A 180 -6.57 0.23 -14.56
C TYR A 180 -6.62 -0.04 -13.05
N TYR A 181 -6.13 0.92 -12.24
CA TYR A 181 -6.15 0.81 -10.78
C TYR A 181 -7.57 0.70 -10.24
N PHE A 182 -8.51 1.49 -10.77
CA PHE A 182 -9.91 1.41 -10.38
C PHE A 182 -10.47 0.00 -10.60
N TRP A 183 -10.28 -0.56 -11.80
CA TRP A 183 -10.75 -1.91 -12.12
C TRP A 183 -10.07 -3.00 -11.29
N ALA A 184 -8.75 -2.90 -11.07
CA ALA A 184 -8.02 -3.85 -10.24
C ALA A 184 -8.54 -3.87 -8.79
N ASN A 185 -8.81 -2.69 -8.21
CA ASN A 185 -9.37 -2.60 -6.86
C ASN A 185 -10.81 -3.13 -6.79
N LEU A 186 -11.63 -2.90 -7.83
CA LEU A 186 -12.98 -3.46 -7.92
C LEU A 186 -12.96 -5.00 -7.95
N LEU A 187 -12.04 -5.59 -8.71
CA LEU A 187 -11.84 -7.04 -8.75
C LEU A 187 -11.31 -7.57 -7.42
N ALA A 188 -10.35 -6.89 -6.78
CA ALA A 188 -9.86 -7.26 -5.46
C ALA A 188 -11.00 -7.27 -4.41
N ALA A 189 -11.86 -6.24 -4.42
CA ALA A 189 -13.03 -6.17 -3.54
C ALA A 189 -14.04 -7.29 -3.83
N ALA A 190 -14.36 -7.56 -5.10
CA ALA A 190 -15.23 -8.66 -5.49
C ALA A 190 -14.67 -10.03 -5.04
N GLY A 191 -13.36 -10.23 -5.19
CA GLY A 191 -12.65 -11.42 -4.74
C GLY A 191 -12.73 -11.59 -3.22
N ALA A 192 -12.48 -10.52 -2.46
CA ALA A 192 -12.55 -10.55 -1.01
C ALA A 192 -13.97 -10.91 -0.53
N LEU A 193 -15.00 -10.29 -1.10
CA LEU A 193 -16.40 -10.61 -0.77
C LEU A 193 -16.77 -12.07 -1.11
N ALA A 194 -16.29 -12.60 -2.24
CA ALA A 194 -16.54 -13.98 -2.63
C ALA A 194 -15.87 -14.98 -1.69
N VAL A 195 -14.64 -14.71 -1.24
CA VAL A 195 -13.91 -15.53 -0.28
C VAL A 195 -14.61 -15.53 1.08
N LEU A 196 -15.08 -14.36 1.55
CA LEU A 196 -15.86 -14.23 2.77
C LEU A 196 -17.16 -15.06 2.71
N LYS A 197 -17.88 -15.01 1.59
CA LYS A 197 -19.12 -15.79 1.38
C LYS A 197 -18.90 -17.30 1.37
N LYS A 198 -17.79 -17.77 0.77
CA LYS A 198 -17.48 -19.21 0.66
C LYS A 198 -16.97 -19.82 1.97
N LYS A 199 -16.72 -19.03 3.02
CA LYS A 199 -16.12 -19.44 4.31
C LYS A 199 -14.83 -20.26 4.18
N ARG A 200 -14.17 -20.21 3.01
CA ARG A 200 -12.98 -20.99 2.68
C ARG A 200 -11.86 -20.04 2.36
N ILE A 201 -11.23 -19.53 3.40
CA ILE A 201 -10.16 -18.55 3.29
C ILE A 201 -8.83 -19.30 3.13
N ARG A 202 -8.12 -19.04 2.03
CA ARG A 202 -6.75 -19.56 1.84
C ARG A 202 -5.79 -18.69 2.65
N GLU A 203 -4.92 -19.32 3.44
CA GLU A 203 -3.97 -18.60 4.32
C GLU A 203 -3.13 -17.53 3.58
N PRO A 204 -2.56 -17.78 2.39
CA PRO A 204 -1.75 -16.78 1.71
C PRO A 204 -2.59 -15.57 1.27
N TYR A 205 -3.85 -15.79 0.89
CA TYR A 205 -4.76 -14.72 0.51
C TYR A 205 -5.13 -13.85 1.73
N THR A 206 -5.39 -14.46 2.88
CA THR A 206 -5.62 -13.73 4.14
C THR A 206 -4.45 -12.83 4.46
N LEU A 207 -3.23 -13.35 4.35
CA LEU A 207 -2.02 -12.59 4.64
C LEU A 207 -1.88 -11.39 3.70
N LEU A 208 -2.12 -11.57 2.39
CA LEU A 208 -2.08 -10.48 1.42
C LEU A 208 -3.12 -9.39 1.71
N VAL A 209 -4.34 -9.78 2.09
CA VAL A 209 -5.39 -8.82 2.50
C VAL A 209 -4.97 -8.07 3.76
N LEU A 210 -4.41 -8.77 4.76
CA LEU A 210 -3.93 -8.13 5.99
C LEU A 210 -2.77 -7.17 5.74
N ILE A 211 -1.85 -7.51 4.83
CA ILE A 211 -0.78 -6.60 4.42
C ILE A 211 -1.38 -5.36 3.75
N ALA A 212 -2.32 -5.53 2.81
CA ALA A 212 -2.97 -4.41 2.13
C ALA A 212 -3.71 -3.50 3.12
N LEU A 213 -4.47 -4.07 4.07
CA LEU A 213 -5.17 -3.30 5.09
C LEU A 213 -4.21 -2.61 6.08
N ALA A 214 -3.16 -3.28 6.53
CA ALA A 214 -2.15 -2.69 7.40
C ALA A 214 -1.40 -1.55 6.69
N TYR A 215 -1.08 -1.73 5.41
CA TYR A 215 -0.44 -0.70 4.59
C TYR A 215 -1.37 0.50 4.39
N PHE A 216 -2.63 0.26 4.02
CA PHE A 216 -3.63 1.31 3.87
C PHE A 216 -3.84 2.08 5.17
N GLY A 217 -4.04 1.38 6.29
CA GLY A 217 -4.26 1.98 7.60
C GLY A 217 -3.05 2.73 8.16
N ALA A 218 -1.82 2.28 7.88
CA ALA A 218 -0.62 3.00 8.29
C ALA A 218 -0.59 4.43 7.73
N HIS A 219 -1.04 4.62 6.48
CA HIS A 219 -1.10 5.93 5.81
C HIS A 219 -2.16 6.87 6.40
N PHE A 220 -2.99 6.44 7.34
CA PHE A 220 -3.83 7.35 8.12
C PHE A 220 -2.98 8.20 9.06
N PHE A 221 -1.90 7.63 9.61
CA PHE A 221 -1.07 8.28 10.62
C PHE A 221 0.18 8.93 10.04
N ILE A 222 0.76 8.33 8.98
CA ILE A 222 2.01 8.83 8.39
C ILE A 222 1.78 9.66 7.13
N GLU A 223 2.79 10.42 6.75
CA GLU A 223 2.89 11.18 5.50
C GLU A 223 2.41 10.37 4.30
N VAL A 224 1.57 10.99 3.47
CA VAL A 224 1.09 10.39 2.21
C VAL A 224 1.82 10.99 1.03
N GLN A 225 2.26 10.11 0.13
CA GLN A 225 2.80 10.48 -1.17
C GLN A 225 2.43 9.41 -2.18
N THR A 226 2.04 9.82 -3.38
CA THR A 226 1.66 8.92 -4.49
C THR A 226 2.73 7.87 -4.80
N ARG A 227 4.02 8.20 -4.63
CA ARG A 227 5.14 7.25 -4.76
C ARG A 227 5.03 5.99 -3.88
N TYR A 228 4.31 6.07 -2.75
CA TYR A 228 4.08 4.94 -1.85
C TYR A 228 3.02 3.95 -2.41
N ARG A 229 2.31 4.27 -3.50
CA ARG A 229 1.33 3.35 -4.12
C ARG A 229 1.97 2.09 -4.69
N SER A 230 3.23 2.17 -5.13
CA SER A 230 3.96 1.08 -5.78
C SER A 230 3.92 -0.25 -5.03
N LEU A 231 4.06 -0.25 -3.69
CA LEU A 231 3.92 -1.47 -2.89
C LEU A 231 2.50 -2.02 -2.93
N MET A 232 1.50 -1.15 -2.74
CA MET A 232 0.10 -1.55 -2.77
C MET A 232 -0.23 -2.17 -4.13
N THR A 233 0.23 -1.56 -5.23
CA THR A 233 0.09 -2.09 -6.58
C THR A 233 0.59 -3.54 -6.68
N ALA A 234 1.81 -3.81 -6.18
CA ALA A 234 2.37 -5.16 -6.22
C ALA A 234 1.53 -6.19 -5.42
N ILE A 235 0.88 -5.76 -4.33
CA ILE A 235 0.00 -6.61 -3.51
C ILE A 235 -1.39 -6.76 -4.16
N THR A 236 -1.89 -5.74 -4.84
CA THR A 236 -3.21 -5.77 -5.49
C THR A 236 -3.25 -6.83 -6.59
N PHE A 237 -2.18 -7.02 -7.37
CA PHE A 237 -2.12 -8.02 -8.43
C PHE A 237 -2.52 -9.44 -8.01
N PRO A 238 -1.92 -10.08 -6.99
CA PRO A 238 -2.39 -11.38 -6.53
C PRO A 238 -3.77 -11.32 -5.86
N LEU A 239 -4.20 -10.18 -5.32
CA LEU A 239 -5.51 -10.01 -4.69
C LEU A 239 -6.68 -10.00 -5.68
N ILE A 240 -6.47 -9.62 -6.94
CA ILE A 240 -7.55 -9.60 -7.95
C ILE A 240 -7.96 -11.01 -8.40
N ALA A 241 -7.10 -12.02 -8.22
CA ALA A 241 -7.29 -13.35 -8.81
C ALA A 241 -8.65 -13.99 -8.46
N PRO A 242 -9.11 -14.02 -7.18
CA PRO A 242 -10.44 -14.54 -6.88
C PRO A 242 -11.59 -13.72 -7.48
N GLY A 243 -11.38 -12.43 -7.71
CA GLY A 243 -12.35 -11.56 -8.38
C GLY A 243 -12.47 -11.87 -9.87
N VAL A 244 -11.34 -12.15 -10.52
CA VAL A 244 -11.29 -12.62 -11.91
C VAL A 244 -12.02 -13.96 -12.03
N ASP A 245 -11.78 -14.91 -11.12
CA ASP A 245 -12.48 -16.21 -11.11
C ASP A 245 -14.00 -16.04 -11.01
N VAL A 246 -14.48 -15.11 -10.17
CA VAL A 246 -15.91 -14.79 -10.03
C VAL A 246 -16.49 -14.25 -11.32
N LEU A 247 -15.76 -13.36 -12.00
CA LEU A 247 -16.19 -12.76 -13.25
C LEU A 247 -16.23 -13.81 -14.37
N LEU A 248 -15.17 -14.60 -14.51
CA LEU A 248 -15.08 -15.67 -15.51
C LEU A 248 -16.14 -16.75 -15.29
N TRP A 249 -16.39 -17.18 -14.05
CA TRP A 249 -17.42 -18.17 -13.72
C TRP A 249 -18.83 -17.70 -14.11
N ARG A 250 -19.14 -16.41 -13.88
CA ARG A 250 -20.41 -15.81 -14.33
C ARG A 250 -20.50 -15.77 -15.86
N CYS A 251 -19.41 -15.42 -16.55
CA CYS A 251 -19.36 -15.40 -18.01
C CYS A 251 -19.50 -16.80 -18.62
N SER A 252 -18.90 -17.84 -18.03
CA SER A 252 -19.05 -19.22 -18.50
C SER A 252 -20.44 -19.79 -18.24
N GLY A 253 -21.05 -19.45 -17.09
CA GLY A 253 -22.44 -19.82 -16.79
C GLY A 253 -23.45 -19.19 -17.76
N LEU A 254 -23.25 -17.93 -18.13
CA LEU A 254 -24.03 -17.24 -19.16
C LEU A 254 -23.84 -17.86 -20.55
N ARG A 255 -22.63 -18.32 -20.87
CA ARG A 255 -22.32 -18.98 -22.15
C ARG A 255 -22.99 -20.36 -22.24
N TYR A 256 -23.02 -21.13 -21.15
CA TYR A 256 -23.74 -22.42 -21.07
C TYR A 256 -25.27 -22.25 -21.22
N LEU A 257 -25.85 -21.26 -20.53
CA LEU A 257 -27.28 -20.95 -20.65
C LEU A 257 -27.67 -20.51 -22.07
N ARG A 258 -26.80 -19.76 -22.76
CA ARG A 258 -27.02 -19.31 -24.15
C ARG A 258 -26.94 -20.47 -25.15
N ILE A 259 -26.06 -21.46 -24.94
CA ILE A 259 -25.96 -22.67 -25.78
C ILE A 259 -27.20 -23.56 -25.56
N SER A 260 -27.58 -23.82 -24.31
CA SER A 260 -28.78 -24.60 -23.97
C SER A 260 -30.07 -23.99 -24.53
N HIS A 261 -30.18 -22.65 -24.54
CA HIS A 261 -31.31 -21.96 -25.14
C HIS A 261 -31.33 -22.07 -26.68
N ARG A 262 -30.17 -22.00 -27.36
CA ARG A 262 -30.09 -22.20 -28.82
C ARG A 262 -30.43 -23.63 -29.23
N GLU A 263 -29.96 -24.64 -28.49
CA GLU A 263 -30.29 -26.04 -28.74
C GLU A 263 -31.79 -26.33 -28.55
N LYS A 264 -32.43 -25.73 -27.53
CA LYS A 264 -33.88 -25.83 -27.34
C LYS A 264 -34.69 -25.16 -28.45
N CYS A 265 -34.26 -23.99 -28.95
CA CYS A 265 -34.92 -23.34 -30.08
C CYS A 265 -34.73 -24.11 -31.40
N SER A 266 -33.53 -24.68 -31.64
CA SER A 266 -33.25 -25.47 -32.84
C SER A 266 -34.07 -26.78 -32.88
N LYS A 267 -34.20 -27.49 -31.75
CA LYS A 267 -35.03 -28.70 -31.68
C LYS A 267 -36.53 -28.44 -31.91
N LYS A 268 -37.04 -27.26 -31.50
CA LYS A 268 -38.43 -26.85 -31.73
C LYS A 268 -38.76 -26.52 -33.20
N MET A 269 -37.74 -26.27 -34.01
CA MET A 269 -37.88 -25.89 -35.44
C MET A 269 -37.79 -27.09 -36.38
N ILE A 270 -37.26 -28.22 -35.91
CA ILE A 270 -37.11 -29.47 -36.68
C ILE A 270 -38.29 -30.43 -36.40
N SER A 271 -39.07 -30.17 -35.34
CA SER A 271 -40.22 -30.97 -34.91
C SER A 271 -41.58 -30.32 -35.24
N GLY A 272 -41.63 -29.41 -36.21
CA GLY A 272 -42.83 -28.70 -36.66
C GLY A 272 -43.13 -28.99 -38.11
#